data_AF-A0A5K7TWH9-F1
#
_entry.id   AF-A0A5K7TWH9-F1
#
_cell.length_a   1.000
_cell.length_b   1.000
_cell.length_c   1.000
_cell.angle_alpha   90.00
_cell.angle_beta   90.00
_cell.angle_gamma   90.00
#
_symmetry.space_group_name_H-M   'P 1'
#
loop_
_entity.id
_entity.type
_entity.pdbx_description
1 polymer ?
#
loop_
_entity_poly.entity_id
_entity_poly.type
_entity_poly.pdbx_seq_one_letter_code
_entity_poly.pdbx_strand_id
1 'polypeptide(L)' 'MSATTYVLYFGLVARIGATRAISVEFVVMLMAVVIGALFLNEALSLLQAAGGVVIMVGCMLVLGLLPGRRRRLPD' A
#
# COMPACT_ATOMS: atom_id res chain seq x y z
N MET A 1 18.50 -8.11 3.86
CA MET A 1 17.24 -8.86 4.01
C MET A 1 17.58 -10.29 4.38
N SER A 2 17.02 -10.83 5.47
CA SER A 2 17.32 -12.20 5.92
C SER A 2 16.47 -13.24 5.19
N ALA A 3 17.01 -14.45 4.96
CA ALA A 3 16.33 -15.55 4.27
C ALA A 3 14.95 -15.88 4.88
N THR A 4 14.78 -15.72 6.19
CA THR A 4 13.52 -15.90 6.91
C THR A 4 12.40 -15.02 6.37
N THR A 5 12.69 -13.78 5.98
CA THR A 5 11.71 -12.84 5.45
C THR A 5 11.13 -13.32 4.12
N TYR A 6 11.96 -13.92 3.27
CA TYR A 6 11.52 -14.48 1.99
C TYR A 6 10.60 -15.68 2.18
N VAL A 7 10.94 -16.60 3.09
CA VAL A 7 10.11 -17.76 3.41
C VAL A 7 8.74 -17.32 3.94
N LEU A 8 8.72 -16.33 4.82
CA LEU A 8 7.48 -15.76 5.36
C LEU A 8 6.65 -15.08 4.26
N TYR A 9 7.28 -14.26 3.41
CA TYR A 9 6.59 -13.55 2.33
C TYR A 9 5.96 -14.52 1.33
N PHE A 10 6.72 -15.49 0.81
CA PHE A 10 6.18 -16.47 -0.13
C PHE A 10 5.15 -17.40 0.53
N GLY A 11 5.33 -17.73 1.81
CA GLY A 11 4.31 -18.44 2.59
C GLY A 11 3.01 -17.66 2.71
N LEU A 12 3.08 -16.34 2.89
CA LEU A 12 1.92 -15.46 2.94
C LEU A 12 1.24 -15.38 1.57
N VAL A 13 2.02 -15.16 0.50
CA VAL A 13 1.54 -15.15 -0.89
C VAL A 13 0.76 -16.43 -1.21
N ALA A 14 1.26 -17.59 -0.78
CA ALA A 14 0.60 -18.87 -1.01
C ALA A 14 -0.74 -19.03 -0.26
N ARG A 15 -0.92 -18.38 0.91
CA ARG A 15 -2.13 -18.51 1.74
C ARG A 15 -3.23 -17.49 1.43
N ILE A 16 -2.87 -16.24 1.18
CA ILE A 16 -3.82 -15.12 0.98
C ILE A 16 -3.82 -14.56 -0.45
N GLY A 17 -2.98 -15.08 -1.32
CA GLY A 17 -2.83 -14.65 -2.71
C GLY A 17 -1.89 -13.45 -2.88
N ALA A 18 -1.27 -13.36 -4.05
CA ALA A 18 -0.27 -12.34 -4.38
C ALA A 18 -0.81 -10.90 -4.22
N THR A 19 -2.07 -10.66 -4.57
CA THR A 19 -2.68 -9.32 -4.52
C THR A 19 -2.78 -8.78 -3.10
N ARG A 20 -3.13 -9.61 -2.11
CA ARG A 20 -3.18 -9.20 -0.70
C ARG A 20 -1.80 -9.16 -0.03
N ALA A 21 -0.85 -9.97 -0.51
CA ALA A 21 0.52 -9.89 -0.01
C ALA A 21 1.21 -8.58 -0.45
N ILE A 22 1.05 -8.20 -1.73
CA ILE A 22 1.61 -6.96 -2.29
C ILE A 22 1.01 -5.71 -1.63
N SER A 23 -0.21 -5.78 -1.09
CA SER A 23 -0.81 -4.59 -0.48
C SER A 23 -0.07 -4.05 0.74
N VAL A 24 0.75 -4.88 1.39
CA VAL A 24 1.62 -4.45 2.49
C VAL A 24 2.63 -3.41 2.04
N GLU A 25 3.18 -3.50 0.82
CA GLU A 25 4.13 -2.51 0.30
C GLU A 25 3.50 -1.11 0.19
N PHE A 26 2.20 -1.02 -0.08
CA PHE A 26 1.53 0.28 -0.10
C PHE A 26 1.42 0.92 1.29
N VAL A 27 1.23 0.11 2.34
CA VAL A 27 1.24 0.60 3.72
C VAL A 27 2.64 1.09 4.10
N VAL A 28 3.68 0.40 3.64
CA VAL A 28 5.08 0.79 3.86
C VAL A 28 5.38 2.17 3.27
N MET A 29 4.85 2.49 2.07
CA MET A 29 5.01 3.82 1.47
C MET A 29 4.44 4.94 2.35
N LEU A 30 3.27 4.74 2.95
CA LEU A 30 2.68 5.72 3.88
C LEU A 30 3.48 5.82 5.18
N MET A 31 3.91 4.67 5.72
CA MET A 31 4.75 4.64 6.92
C MET A 31 6.08 5.36 6.72
N ALA A 32 6.71 5.25 5.56
CA ALA A 32 7.93 5.96 5.25
C ALA A 32 7.75 7.48 5.35
N VAL A 33 6.63 8.02 4.84
CA VAL A 33 6.32 9.46 4.92
C VAL A 33 6.05 9.89 6.36
N VAL A 34 5.25 9.13 7.12
CA VAL A 34 4.92 9.45 8.51
C VAL A 34 6.17 9.43 9.38
N ILE A 35 6.96 8.36 9.29
CA ILE A 35 8.20 8.21 10.06
C ILE A 35 9.20 9.29 9.64
N GLY A 36 9.35 9.55 8.34
CA GLY A 36 10.22 10.62 7.84
C GLY A 36 9.84 11.99 8.40
N ALA A 37 8.56 12.35 8.37
CA ALA A 37 8.07 13.62 8.92
C ALA A 37 8.30 13.72 10.43
N LEU A 38 8.06 12.63 11.18
CA LEU A 38 8.24 12.60 12.63
C LEU A 38 9.72 12.66 13.05
N PHE A 39 10.62 12.02 12.31
CA PHE A 39 12.05 11.96 12.66
C PHE A 39 12.86 13.16 12.16
N LEU A 40 12.56 13.69 10.96
CA LEU A 40 13.24 14.87 10.44
C LEU A 40 12.65 16.18 11.01
N ASN A 41 11.45 16.12 11.60
CA ASN A 41 10.74 17.27 12.17
C ASN A 41 10.57 18.43 11.17
N GLU A 42 10.45 18.10 9.89
CA GLU A 42 10.26 19.05 8.79
C GLU A 42 8.78 19.28 8.53
N ALA A 43 8.42 20.53 8.24
CA ALA A 43 7.07 20.87 7.81
C ALA A 43 6.80 20.24 6.44
N LEU A 44 5.83 19.31 6.39
CA LEU A 44 5.37 18.72 5.13
C LEU A 44 4.87 19.82 4.19
N SER A 45 5.54 19.97 3.04
CA SER A 45 5.11 20.92 2.01
C SER A 45 3.78 20.49 1.37
N LEU A 46 3.06 21.44 0.77
CA LEU A 46 1.84 21.13 0.01
C LEU A 46 2.07 20.08 -1.08
N LEU A 47 3.26 20.07 -1.68
CA LEU A 47 3.62 19.11 -2.72
C LEU A 47 3.79 17.69 -2.17
N GLN A 48 4.35 17.53 -0.97
CA GLN A 48 4.42 16.24 -0.28
C GLN A 48 3.03 15.75 0.14
N ALA A 49 2.16 16.64 0.60
CA ALA A 49 0.78 16.29 0.90
C ALA A 49 0.04 15.79 -0.36
N ALA A 50 0.20 16.50 -1.48
CA ALA A 50 -0.38 16.09 -2.77
C ALA A 50 0.17 14.72 -3.23
N GLY A 51 1.49 14.50 -3.12
CA GLY A 51 2.11 13.20 -3.41
C GLY A 51 1.56 12.07 -2.53
N GLY A 52 1.37 12.33 -1.23
CA GLY A 52 0.76 11.38 -0.30
C GLY A 52 -0.68 11.00 -0.69
N VAL A 53 -1.48 11.97 -1.13
CA VAL A 53 -2.84 11.71 -1.64
C VAL A 53 -2.82 10.84 -2.90
N VAL A 54 -1.91 11.10 -3.84
CA VAL A 54 -1.77 10.30 -5.07
C VAL A 54 -1.41 8.84 -4.73
N ILE A 55 -0.49 8.62 -3.80
CA ILE A 55 -0.12 7.27 -3.32
C ILE A 55 -1.32 6.56 -2.69
N MET A 56 -2.08 7.25 -1.82
CA MET A 56 -3.29 6.71 -1.19
C MET A 56 -4.32 6.25 -2.22
N VAL A 57 -4.58 7.08 -3.23
CA VAL A 57 -5.53 6.77 -4.32
C VAL A 57 -5.07 5.57 -5.15
N GLY A 58 -3.78 5.51 -5.49
CA GLY A 58 -3.19 4.37 -6.19
C GLY A 58 -3.33 3.06 -5.39
N CYS A 59 -3.09 3.12 -4.08
CA CYS A 59 -3.26 1.98 -3.18
C CYS A 59 -4.71 1.48 -3.15
N MET A 60 -5.69 2.39 -2.98
CA MET A 60 -7.12 2.04 -3.01
C MET A 60 -7.54 1.41 -4.34
N LEU A 61 -6.94 1.84 -5.46
CA LEU A 61 -7.20 1.29 -6.78
C LEU A 61 -6.66 -0.14 -6.92
N VAL A 62 -5.41 -0.41 -6.50
CA VAL A 62 -4.81 -1.75 -6.57
C VAL A 62 -5.52 -2.72 -5.63
N LEU A 63 -5.91 -2.26 -4.45
CA LEU A 63 -6.67 -3.05 -3.48
C LEU A 63 -8.12 -3.31 -3.90
N GLY A 64 -8.61 -2.64 -4.94
CA GLY A 64 -10.00 -2.73 -5.38
C GLY A 64 -10.99 -2.22 -4.33
N LEU A 65 -10.53 -1.38 -3.40
CA LEU A 65 -11.36 -0.78 -2.34
C LEU A 65 -12.27 0.33 -2.87
N LEU A 66 -12.05 0.79 -4.10
CA LEU A 66 -12.89 1.79 -4.76
C LEU A 66 -14.29 1.19 -5.05
N PRO A 67 -15.36 1.72 -4.41
CA PRO A 67 -16.72 1.23 -4.57
C PRO A 67 -17.31 1.77 -5.89
N GLY A 68 -16.84 1.25 -7.02
CA GLY A 68 -17.28 1.69 -8.35
C GLY A 68 -17.42 0.56 -9.37
N ARG A 69 -16.77 -0.59 -9.14
CA ARG A 69 -16.90 -1.73 -10.05
C ARG A 69 -18.14 -2.53 -9.67
N ARG A 70 -19.33 -2.02 -10.05
CA ARG A 70 -20.55 -2.83 -10.13
C ARG A 70 -20.17 -4.11 -10.87
N ARG A 71 -20.16 -5.25 -10.16
CA ARG A 71 -20.16 -6.56 -10.80
C ARG A 71 -21.41 -6.57 -11.66
N ARG A 72 -21.25 -6.36 -12.97
CA ARG A 72 -22.29 -6.72 -13.92
C ARG A 72 -22.41 -8.23 -13.79
N LEU A 73 -23.46 -8.68 -13.11
CA LEU A 73 -23.86 -10.07 -13.18
C LEU A 73 -24.20 -10.35 -14.65
N PRO A 74 -23.61 -11.38 -15.28
CA PRO A 74 -24.11 -11.91 -16.54
C PRO A 74 -25.44 -12.63 -16.27
N ASP A 75 -26.46 -12.32 -17.09
CA ASP A 75 -27.75 -13.01 -17.15
C ASP A 75 -27.62 -14.40 -17.78
#